data_AF-A0AAU6BD88-F1
#
_entry.id   AF-A0AAU6BD88-F1
#
_cell.length_a   1.000
_cell.length_b   1.000
_cell.length_c   1.000
_cell.angle_alpha   90.00
_cell.angle_beta   90.00
_cell.angle_gamma   90.00
#
_symmetry.space_group_name_H-M   'P 1'
#
loop_
_entity.id
_entity.type
_entity.pdbx_description
1 polymer ?
#
loop_
_entity_poly.entity_id
_entity_poly.type
_entity_poly.pdbx_seq_one_letter_code
_entity_poly.pdbx_strand_id
1 'polypeptide(L)'
;MTDHQRPGPVITEENAFFWTSGADGRLRVAECGSCAALIHPPQPVCRYCHGHDMGIRAVSGHATLIGFTVNHRFALPGLPAPYVVAQVALEEDPRVRLTTNAVQCTPDELELGMRMEVVFEPVEDAWLPLFRPARDRPAPDPLPLAEVDTHQLARRVRPMVTTEKFEDKVAITGIGMSQIGRRLLVPPVSLTVQACQRAIADAGLSVDDIDGLATYPGAGAAYGGFGEGGITALESALGLEPTWYNGGSETFGPCGSLISAMLAVAGGLARHVLCFRTVWEASYGDLVRRGRISQDPPRKLDGWMKPFGAISAAHTLAQNAQRHFHRYGTTRETLGWIALNQRANAALNPTAVYRDPLTMDDYLNARPITTPFGLYDCDVPCDGAVAVIVSAVDAARDLAQPPVFVEAVGTQILERLEWDQSTLTHEPQVLGQSAHLWSRTALRPADVDVAELYDGFTFNCLSWLEGLGFCGIGESKDFLDGGKNIARDGVLPLNTHGGQLSHGRTHGMGLVHEAITQLRGAAGPRQVSGARVAVASSGGLTPSGVILFRADG
;
A
#
# COMPACT_ATOMS: atom_id res chain seq x y z
N MET A 1 28.70 2.06 -26.48
CA MET A 1 27.70 1.00 -26.26
C MET A 1 26.42 1.68 -25.83
N THR A 2 25.31 1.36 -26.50
CA THR A 2 24.08 2.14 -26.62
C THR A 2 23.27 2.23 -25.33
N ASP A 3 23.28 3.40 -24.69
CA ASP A 3 22.57 3.74 -23.43
C ASP A 3 21.04 3.96 -23.63
N HIS A 4 20.45 3.27 -24.62
CA HIS A 4 19.07 3.51 -25.09
C HIS A 4 18.22 2.24 -25.19
N GLN A 5 18.76 1.08 -24.80
CA GLN A 5 18.02 -0.16 -24.86
C GLN A 5 17.23 -0.39 -23.57
N ARG A 6 16.00 -0.87 -23.73
CA ARG A 6 15.14 -1.28 -22.61
C ARG A 6 15.80 -2.38 -21.78
N PRO A 7 15.82 -2.26 -20.44
CA PRO A 7 16.31 -3.35 -19.60
C PRO A 7 15.46 -4.61 -19.79
N GLY A 8 16.12 -5.75 -20.00
CA GLY A 8 15.45 -7.05 -20.11
C GLY A 8 14.97 -7.57 -18.75
N PRO A 9 14.12 -8.62 -18.72
CA PRO A 9 13.73 -9.28 -17.49
C PRO A 9 14.88 -10.11 -16.90
N VAL A 10 14.85 -10.35 -15.58
CA VAL A 10 15.68 -11.38 -14.96
C VAL A 10 15.15 -12.76 -15.36
N ILE A 11 15.94 -13.48 -16.16
CA ILE A 11 15.64 -14.84 -16.60
C ILE A 11 16.24 -15.84 -15.60
N THR A 12 15.40 -16.76 -15.13
CA THR A 12 15.72 -17.92 -14.29
C THR A 12 15.29 -19.19 -15.00
N GLU A 13 15.73 -20.36 -14.51
CA GLU A 13 15.30 -21.65 -15.05
C GLU A 13 13.77 -21.80 -15.04
N GLU A 14 13.13 -21.33 -13.97
CA GLU A 14 11.67 -21.42 -13.77
C GLU A 14 10.86 -20.52 -14.71
N ASN A 15 11.43 -19.43 -15.23
CA ASN A 15 10.69 -18.46 -16.05
C ASN A 15 11.22 -18.33 -17.50
N ALA A 16 12.32 -18.99 -17.84
CA ALA A 16 12.94 -18.90 -19.16
C ALA A 16 11.97 -19.23 -20.29
N PHE A 17 11.10 -20.22 -20.10
CA PHE A 17 10.12 -20.60 -21.11
C PHE A 17 9.13 -19.48 -21.47
N PHE A 18 8.84 -18.58 -20.52
CA PHE A 18 7.95 -17.44 -20.74
C PHE A 18 8.69 -16.33 -21.47
N TRP A 19 9.87 -15.93 -20.95
CA TRP A 19 10.63 -14.82 -21.52
C TRP A 19 11.27 -15.14 -22.88
N THR A 20 11.46 -16.42 -23.22
CA THR A 20 11.98 -16.84 -24.54
C THR A 20 10.88 -17.25 -25.52
N SER A 21 9.61 -17.24 -25.09
CA SER A 21 8.49 -17.79 -25.86
C SER A 21 8.30 -17.10 -27.22
N GLY A 22 8.67 -15.82 -27.32
CA GLY A 22 8.53 -15.05 -28.55
C GLY A 22 9.48 -15.44 -29.69
N ALA A 23 10.49 -16.28 -29.44
CA ALA A 23 11.46 -16.69 -30.46
C ALA A 23 10.82 -17.43 -31.65
N ASP A 24 9.72 -18.16 -31.42
CA ASP A 24 8.92 -18.82 -32.46
C ASP A 24 7.51 -18.21 -32.61
N GLY A 25 7.30 -17.03 -32.03
CA GLY A 25 6.03 -16.29 -32.11
C GLY A 25 4.89 -16.88 -31.27
N ARG A 26 5.16 -17.78 -30.31
CA ARG A 26 4.10 -18.42 -29.50
C ARG A 26 4.24 -18.08 -28.02
N LEU A 27 3.20 -17.45 -27.45
CA LEU A 27 3.16 -17.19 -26.01
C LEU A 27 2.99 -18.50 -25.24
N ARG A 28 3.77 -18.69 -24.18
CA ARG A 28 3.74 -19.90 -23.33
C ARG A 28 3.54 -19.52 -21.87
N VAL A 29 2.72 -20.30 -21.16
CA VAL A 29 2.45 -20.17 -19.73
C VAL A 29 2.58 -21.53 -19.04
N ALA A 30 2.77 -21.53 -17.72
CA ALA A 30 2.81 -22.77 -16.95
C ALA A 30 1.39 -23.38 -16.87
N GLU A 31 1.30 -24.69 -16.92
CA GLU A 31 0.06 -25.46 -16.82
C GLU A 31 0.23 -26.58 -15.81
N CYS A 32 -0.81 -26.87 -15.02
CA CYS A 32 -0.84 -28.07 -14.21
C CYS A 32 -1.31 -29.27 -15.07
N GLY A 33 -0.47 -30.29 -15.24
CA GLY A 33 -0.82 -31.51 -15.97
C GLY A 33 -1.96 -32.31 -15.32
N SER A 34 -2.21 -32.12 -14.01
CA SER A 34 -3.28 -32.82 -13.29
C SER A 34 -4.67 -32.20 -13.46
N CYS A 35 -4.79 -30.87 -13.56
CA CYS A 35 -6.10 -30.20 -13.66
C CYS A 35 -6.22 -29.19 -14.81
N ALA A 36 -5.21 -29.12 -15.68
CA ALA A 36 -5.11 -28.20 -16.82
C ALA A 36 -5.23 -26.70 -16.47
N ALA A 37 -5.12 -26.33 -15.19
CA ALA A 37 -5.15 -24.93 -14.79
C ALA A 37 -3.87 -24.22 -15.24
N LEU A 38 -4.02 -23.01 -15.78
CA LEU A 38 -2.90 -22.16 -16.15
C LEU A 38 -2.42 -21.38 -14.92
N ILE A 39 -1.11 -21.22 -14.78
CA ILE A 39 -0.47 -20.64 -13.60
C ILE A 39 0.46 -19.49 -14.02
N HIS A 40 0.17 -18.30 -13.52
CA HIS A 40 1.03 -17.12 -13.67
C HIS A 40 1.08 -16.31 -12.36
N PRO A 41 2.26 -15.82 -11.97
CA PRO A 41 3.59 -16.33 -12.33
C PRO A 41 3.73 -17.86 -12.19
N PRO A 42 4.67 -18.54 -12.89
CA PRO A 42 4.91 -19.97 -12.69
C PRO A 42 5.18 -20.29 -11.22
N GLN A 43 4.70 -21.45 -10.78
CA GLN A 43 4.86 -21.96 -9.41
C GLN A 43 5.27 -23.44 -9.48
N PRO A 44 6.02 -23.95 -8.49
CA PRO A 44 6.41 -25.36 -8.44
C PRO A 44 5.23 -26.31 -8.14
N VAL A 45 4.07 -25.77 -7.75
CA VAL A 45 2.86 -26.52 -7.41
C VAL A 45 1.63 -25.78 -7.93
N CYS A 46 0.63 -26.52 -8.39
CA CYS A 46 -0.65 -25.95 -8.76
C CYS A 46 -1.42 -25.47 -7.53
N ARG A 47 -1.73 -24.17 -7.45
CA ARG A 47 -2.50 -23.59 -6.34
C ARG A 47 -3.94 -24.10 -6.22
N TYR A 48 -4.50 -24.71 -7.27
CA TYR A 48 -5.90 -25.13 -7.32
C TYR A 48 -6.11 -26.58 -6.87
N CYS A 49 -5.21 -27.48 -7.27
CA CYS A 49 -5.31 -28.91 -6.96
C CYS A 49 -4.15 -29.44 -6.11
N HIS A 50 -3.15 -28.60 -5.81
CA HIS A 50 -1.91 -28.96 -5.12
C HIS A 50 -1.07 -30.04 -5.83
N GLY A 51 -1.33 -30.26 -7.12
CA GLY A 51 -0.54 -31.15 -7.96
C GLY A 51 0.85 -30.59 -8.27
N HIS A 52 1.84 -31.48 -8.36
CA HIS A 52 3.24 -31.18 -8.67
C HIS A 52 3.60 -31.42 -10.14
N ASP A 53 2.69 -32.00 -10.91
CA ASP A 53 2.86 -32.19 -12.36
C ASP A 53 2.67 -30.83 -13.06
N MET A 54 3.78 -30.10 -13.21
CA MET A 54 3.83 -28.77 -13.80
C MET A 54 4.50 -28.85 -15.18
N GLY A 55 3.77 -28.42 -16.21
CA GLY A 55 4.21 -28.35 -17.59
C GLY A 55 4.13 -26.95 -18.16
N ILE A 56 4.40 -26.83 -19.46
CA ILE A 56 4.35 -25.58 -20.22
C ILE A 56 3.37 -25.76 -21.37
N ARG A 57 2.45 -24.81 -21.54
CA ARG A 57 1.46 -24.80 -22.61
C ARG A 57 1.61 -23.55 -23.48
N ALA A 58 1.59 -23.75 -24.79
CA ALA A 58 1.41 -22.66 -25.74
C ALA A 58 -0.07 -22.23 -25.74
N VAL A 59 -0.31 -20.93 -25.61
CA VAL A 59 -1.64 -20.31 -25.70
C VAL A 59 -1.85 -19.67 -27.07
N SER A 60 -3.09 -19.31 -27.37
CA SER A 60 -3.55 -18.69 -28.62
C SER A 60 -2.88 -17.34 -28.90
N GLY A 61 -2.39 -16.66 -27.87
CA GLY A 61 -1.89 -15.30 -27.95
C GLY A 61 -2.97 -14.23 -27.94
N HIS A 62 -4.24 -14.58 -27.73
CA HIS A 62 -5.34 -13.63 -27.58
C HIS A 62 -5.68 -13.43 -26.09
N ALA A 63 -6.11 -12.22 -25.74
CA ALA A 63 -6.44 -11.84 -24.39
C ALA A 63 -7.46 -10.69 -24.34
N THR A 64 -8.16 -10.52 -23.23
CA THR A 64 -9.05 -9.38 -22.98
C THR A 64 -8.30 -8.27 -22.26
N LEU A 65 -8.42 -7.01 -22.69
CA LEU A 65 -7.89 -5.85 -21.96
C LEU A 65 -8.73 -5.60 -20.70
N ILE A 66 -8.12 -5.80 -19.53
CA ILE A 66 -8.81 -5.70 -18.23
C ILE A 66 -8.36 -4.51 -17.38
N GLY A 67 -7.37 -3.75 -17.85
CA GLY A 67 -6.90 -2.54 -17.19
C GLY A 67 -5.84 -1.86 -18.02
N PHE A 68 -5.79 -0.54 -18.00
CA PHE A 68 -4.63 0.19 -18.50
C PHE A 68 -4.45 1.55 -17.83
N THR A 69 -3.26 2.10 -17.95
CA THR A 69 -2.92 3.45 -17.50
C THR A 69 -1.88 4.04 -18.45
N VAL A 70 -1.99 5.34 -18.70
CA VAL A 70 -1.01 6.07 -19.50
C VAL A 70 -0.02 6.71 -18.54
N ASN A 71 1.21 6.20 -18.51
CA ASN A 71 2.27 6.77 -17.69
C ASN A 71 2.83 8.03 -18.35
N HIS A 72 2.93 9.12 -17.59
CA HIS A 72 3.47 10.41 -18.07
C HIS A 72 4.79 10.81 -17.39
N ARG A 73 5.30 10.04 -16.43
CA ARG A 73 6.40 10.48 -15.55
C ARG A 73 7.56 9.51 -15.44
N PHE A 74 7.27 8.23 -15.31
CA PHE A 74 8.26 7.22 -14.99
C PHE A 74 8.89 6.67 -16.28
N ALA A 75 9.89 7.35 -16.83
CA ALA A 75 10.57 6.84 -18.03
C ALA A 75 11.55 5.72 -17.67
N LEU A 76 11.72 4.75 -18.57
CA LEU A 76 12.82 3.79 -18.55
C LEU A 76 13.71 4.02 -19.78
N PRO A 77 15.00 3.64 -19.74
CA PRO A 77 15.81 3.53 -20.95
C PRO A 77 15.05 2.73 -22.02
N GLY A 78 15.01 3.20 -23.26
CA GLY A 78 14.27 2.56 -24.35
C GLY A 78 12.74 2.62 -24.27
N LEU A 79 12.15 3.21 -23.23
CA LEU A 79 10.69 3.36 -23.07
C LEU A 79 10.37 4.76 -22.50
N PRO A 80 10.43 5.82 -23.33
CA PRO A 80 10.15 7.18 -22.90
C PRO A 80 8.64 7.38 -22.68
N ALA A 81 8.27 8.17 -21.67
CA ALA A 81 6.88 8.57 -21.45
C ALA A 81 6.42 9.58 -22.54
N PRO A 82 5.16 9.54 -23.00
CA PRO A 82 4.10 8.66 -22.51
C PRO A 82 4.08 7.27 -23.13
N TYR A 83 3.73 6.26 -22.33
CA TYR A 83 3.47 4.89 -22.79
C TYR A 83 2.34 4.25 -21.98
N VAL A 84 1.70 3.22 -22.54
CA VAL A 84 0.59 2.51 -21.88
C VAL A 84 1.13 1.30 -21.12
N VAL A 85 0.86 1.24 -19.83
CA VAL A 85 0.94 0.00 -19.04
C VAL A 85 -0.45 -0.62 -19.04
N ALA A 86 -0.57 -1.87 -19.44
CA ALA A 86 -1.83 -2.59 -19.52
C ALA A 86 -1.80 -3.88 -18.70
N GLN A 87 -2.97 -4.37 -18.35
CA GLN A 87 -3.22 -5.74 -17.90
C GLN A 87 -4.17 -6.41 -18.86
N VAL A 88 -3.83 -7.63 -19.27
CA VAL A 88 -4.67 -8.47 -20.10
C VAL A 88 -4.95 -9.80 -19.41
N ALA A 89 -6.15 -10.37 -19.60
CA ALA A 89 -6.53 -11.69 -19.13
C ALA A 89 -6.57 -12.66 -20.31
N LEU A 90 -5.91 -13.82 -20.22
CA LEU A 90 -5.84 -14.78 -21.33
C LEU A 90 -7.21 -15.40 -21.63
N GLU A 91 -7.52 -15.61 -22.91
CA GLU A 91 -8.80 -16.21 -23.33
C GLU A 91 -8.98 -17.64 -22.82
N GLU A 92 -7.90 -18.41 -22.71
CA GLU A 92 -7.95 -19.79 -22.22
C GLU A 92 -8.27 -19.88 -20.73
N ASP A 93 -7.82 -18.89 -19.95
CA ASP A 93 -8.06 -18.84 -18.51
C ASP A 93 -7.97 -17.39 -18.01
N PRO A 94 -9.12 -16.71 -17.78
CA PRO A 94 -9.12 -15.30 -17.37
C PRO A 94 -8.58 -15.05 -15.96
N ARG A 95 -8.26 -16.11 -15.20
CA ARG A 95 -7.54 -16.02 -13.92
C ARG A 95 -6.05 -15.74 -14.12
N VAL A 96 -5.51 -16.05 -15.30
CA VAL A 96 -4.14 -15.72 -15.68
C VAL A 96 -4.11 -14.35 -16.33
N ARG A 97 -3.49 -13.40 -15.62
CA ARG A 97 -3.38 -12.01 -16.02
C ARG A 97 -1.93 -11.67 -16.29
N LEU A 98 -1.67 -10.88 -17.32
CA LEU A 98 -0.34 -10.44 -17.70
C LEU A 98 -0.28 -8.91 -17.66
N THR A 99 0.67 -8.38 -16.90
CA THR A 99 1.09 -6.98 -17.08
C THR A 99 1.87 -6.87 -18.40
N THR A 100 1.58 -5.85 -19.19
CA THR A 100 2.14 -5.67 -20.53
C THR A 100 2.15 -4.19 -20.95
N ASN A 101 2.60 -3.89 -22.18
CA ASN A 101 2.32 -2.62 -22.84
C ASN A 101 1.31 -2.81 -23.95
N ALA A 102 0.33 -1.90 -24.03
CA ALA A 102 -0.50 -1.76 -25.21
C ALA A 102 0.28 -0.99 -26.29
N VAL A 103 0.45 -1.60 -27.45
CA VAL A 103 1.26 -1.07 -28.56
C VAL A 103 0.48 -1.07 -29.87
N GLN A 104 0.99 -0.33 -30.86
CA GLN A 104 0.37 -0.20 -32.19
C GLN A 104 -1.08 0.33 -32.13
N CYS A 105 -1.35 1.19 -31.15
CA CYS A 105 -2.59 1.92 -30.95
C CYS A 105 -2.29 3.24 -30.22
N THR A 106 -3.22 4.18 -30.26
CA THR A 106 -3.23 5.33 -29.34
C THR A 106 -4.00 4.99 -28.07
N PRO A 107 -3.75 5.67 -26.93
CA PRO A 107 -4.50 5.43 -25.71
C PRO A 107 -6.02 5.60 -25.84
N ASP A 108 -6.47 6.52 -26.70
CA ASP A 108 -7.90 6.81 -26.92
C ASP A 108 -8.62 5.70 -27.70
N GLU A 109 -7.88 4.79 -28.34
CA GLU A 109 -8.44 3.60 -29.00
C GLU A 109 -8.68 2.45 -28.02
N LEU A 110 -8.20 2.53 -26.77
CA LEU A 110 -8.27 1.44 -25.81
C LEU A 110 -9.56 1.51 -24.99
N GLU A 111 -10.25 0.37 -24.91
CA GLU A 111 -11.46 0.19 -24.12
C GLU A 111 -11.36 -1.11 -23.30
N LEU A 112 -11.80 -1.06 -22.04
CA LEU A 112 -11.87 -2.26 -21.20
C LEU A 112 -12.84 -3.29 -21.81
N GLY A 113 -12.44 -4.56 -21.81
CA GLY A 113 -13.15 -5.64 -22.50
C GLY A 113 -12.71 -5.88 -23.94
N MET A 114 -11.89 -4.98 -24.52
CA MET A 114 -11.38 -5.15 -25.87
C MET A 114 -10.50 -6.40 -26.02
N ARG A 115 -10.70 -7.14 -27.11
CA ARG A 115 -9.83 -8.25 -27.50
C ARG A 115 -8.48 -7.74 -28.02
N MET A 116 -7.40 -8.33 -27.51
CA MET A 116 -6.02 -8.00 -27.81
C MET A 116 -5.29 -9.23 -28.34
N GLU A 117 -4.30 -9.03 -29.21
CA GLU A 117 -3.40 -10.08 -29.71
C GLU A 117 -1.94 -9.77 -29.34
N VAL A 118 -1.19 -10.82 -28.99
CA VAL A 118 0.21 -10.73 -28.58
C VAL A 118 1.11 -10.39 -29.76
N VAL A 119 2.09 -9.52 -29.50
CA VAL A 119 3.25 -9.27 -30.36
C VAL A 119 4.51 -9.33 -29.50
N PHE A 120 5.64 -9.69 -30.08
CA PHE A 120 6.88 -9.87 -29.32
C PHE A 120 7.91 -8.79 -29.66
N GLU A 121 8.43 -8.13 -28.64
CA GLU A 121 9.56 -7.20 -28.74
C GLU A 121 10.85 -7.89 -28.25
N PRO A 122 11.86 -8.11 -29.12
CA PRO A 122 13.12 -8.69 -28.69
C PRO A 122 13.91 -7.68 -27.83
N VAL A 123 14.31 -8.11 -26.64
CA VAL A 123 15.10 -7.33 -25.68
C VAL A 123 16.20 -8.23 -25.11
N GLU A 124 17.43 -8.03 -25.58
CA GLU A 124 18.59 -8.87 -25.21
C GLU A 124 18.35 -10.36 -25.50
N ASP A 125 18.23 -11.18 -24.45
CA ASP A 125 17.98 -12.62 -24.46
C ASP A 125 16.50 -12.99 -24.25
N ALA A 126 15.61 -11.98 -24.19
CA ALA A 126 14.18 -12.14 -23.99
C ALA A 126 13.35 -11.61 -25.17
N TRP A 127 12.09 -12.02 -25.21
CA TRP A 127 11.03 -11.50 -26.06
C TRP A 127 9.89 -11.06 -25.17
N LEU A 128 9.72 -9.76 -24.98
CA LEU A 128 8.64 -9.21 -24.17
C LEU A 128 7.29 -9.44 -24.88
N PRO A 129 6.33 -10.12 -24.26
CA PRO A 129 4.98 -10.23 -24.80
C PRO A 129 4.23 -8.91 -24.60
N LEU A 130 4.11 -8.15 -25.69
CA LEU A 130 3.31 -6.93 -25.77
C LEU A 130 1.95 -7.25 -26.39
N PHE A 131 0.97 -6.37 -26.26
CA PHE A 131 -0.36 -6.61 -26.81
C PHE A 131 -0.83 -5.43 -27.66
N ARG A 132 -1.52 -5.72 -28.76
CA ARG A 132 -2.19 -4.71 -29.60
C ARG A 132 -3.67 -5.06 -29.77
N PRO A 133 -4.55 -4.09 -30.11
CA PRO A 133 -5.94 -4.40 -30.45
C PRO A 133 -6.03 -5.47 -31.55
N ALA A 134 -6.89 -6.47 -31.35
CA ALA A 134 -7.09 -7.55 -32.31
C ALA A 134 -7.67 -7.02 -33.63
N ARG A 135 -7.28 -7.62 -34.75
CA ARG A 135 -7.63 -7.12 -36.10
C ARG A 135 -9.12 -7.24 -36.42
N ASP A 136 -9.77 -8.25 -35.87
CA ASP A 136 -11.19 -8.53 -36.04
C ASP A 136 -12.09 -7.58 -35.23
N ARG A 137 -11.52 -6.82 -34.28
CA ARG A 137 -12.19 -5.80 -33.43
C ARG A 137 -13.61 -6.21 -33.01
N PRO A 138 -13.78 -7.36 -32.32
CA PRO A 138 -15.09 -7.75 -31.81
C PRO A 138 -15.57 -6.74 -30.76
N ALA A 139 -16.87 -6.79 -30.44
CA ALA A 139 -17.42 -5.99 -29.35
C ALA A 139 -16.71 -6.33 -28.02
N PRO A 140 -16.53 -5.36 -27.09
CA PRO A 140 -15.89 -5.62 -25.81
C PRO A 140 -16.61 -6.68 -24.99
N ASP A 141 -15.86 -7.65 -24.46
CA ASP A 141 -16.38 -8.67 -23.56
C ASP A 141 -16.56 -8.12 -22.13
N PRO A 142 -17.46 -8.72 -21.34
CA PRO A 142 -17.52 -8.44 -19.91
C PRO A 142 -16.17 -8.71 -19.23
N LEU A 143 -15.77 -7.80 -18.34
CA LEU A 143 -14.56 -8.01 -17.55
C LEU A 143 -14.68 -9.25 -16.66
N PRO A 144 -13.59 -10.01 -16.46
CA PRO A 144 -13.61 -11.19 -15.61
C PRO A 144 -13.92 -10.82 -14.16
N LEU A 145 -14.55 -11.76 -13.45
CA LEU A 145 -14.83 -11.59 -12.03
C LEU A 145 -13.53 -11.58 -11.21
N ALA A 146 -13.56 -10.91 -10.06
CA ALA A 146 -12.46 -10.97 -9.09
C ALA A 146 -12.33 -12.40 -8.53
N GLU A 147 -11.11 -12.83 -8.16
CA GLU A 147 -10.88 -14.17 -7.60
C GLU A 147 -11.55 -14.33 -6.22
N VAL A 148 -11.65 -13.24 -5.46
CA VAL A 148 -12.29 -13.21 -4.14
C VAL A 148 -13.75 -12.79 -4.26
N ASP A 149 -14.66 -13.74 -4.01
CA ASP A 149 -16.07 -13.44 -3.78
C ASP A 149 -16.25 -12.79 -2.40
N THR A 150 -16.66 -11.51 -2.40
CA THR A 150 -16.87 -10.72 -1.19
C THR A 150 -17.95 -11.31 -0.29
N HIS A 151 -18.94 -12.02 -0.84
CA HIS A 151 -19.99 -12.69 -0.07
C HIS A 151 -19.49 -13.92 0.69
N GLN A 152 -18.31 -14.46 0.33
CA GLN A 152 -17.70 -15.61 1.01
C GLN A 152 -16.61 -15.22 2.01
N LEU A 153 -16.29 -13.93 2.18
CA LEU A 153 -15.20 -13.48 3.07
C LEU A 153 -15.36 -14.03 4.50
N ALA A 154 -16.58 -13.94 5.06
CA ALA A 154 -16.88 -14.41 6.40
C ALA A 154 -16.59 -15.91 6.61
N ARG A 155 -16.67 -16.73 5.55
CA ARG A 155 -16.34 -18.17 5.61
C ARG A 155 -14.85 -18.46 5.49
N ARG A 156 -14.08 -17.52 4.94
CA ARG A 156 -12.64 -17.65 4.68
C ARG A 156 -11.79 -17.07 5.81
N VAL A 157 -12.32 -16.10 6.55
CA VAL A 157 -11.68 -15.57 7.74
C VAL A 157 -11.58 -16.67 8.81
N ARG A 158 -10.41 -16.77 9.44
CA ARG A 158 -10.20 -17.72 10.54
C ARG A 158 -10.72 -17.11 11.83
N PRO A 159 -11.50 -17.85 12.64
CA PRO A 159 -11.90 -17.37 13.95
C PRO A 159 -10.70 -17.30 14.88
N MET A 160 -10.84 -16.54 15.98
CA MET A 160 -9.84 -16.56 17.05
C MET A 160 -9.70 -17.98 17.62
N VAL A 161 -8.47 -18.37 17.92
CA VAL A 161 -8.16 -19.68 18.53
C VAL A 161 -8.68 -19.75 19.97
N THR A 162 -8.64 -18.63 20.68
CA THR A 162 -9.13 -18.45 22.06
C THR A 162 -9.95 -17.18 22.17
N THR A 163 -10.73 -17.06 23.25
CA THR A 163 -11.42 -15.79 23.59
C THR A 163 -10.48 -14.77 24.24
N GLU A 164 -9.32 -15.21 24.75
CA GLU A 164 -8.26 -14.33 25.24
C GLU A 164 -7.55 -13.66 24.05
N LYS A 165 -7.53 -12.32 24.04
CA LYS A 165 -6.87 -11.50 23.03
C LYS A 165 -5.50 -11.06 23.52
N PHE A 166 -4.49 -11.11 22.66
CA PHE A 166 -3.18 -10.54 23.01
C PHE A 166 -3.25 -9.00 23.10
N GLU A 167 -4.20 -8.41 22.38
CA GLU A 167 -4.53 -6.99 22.41
C GLU A 167 -4.92 -6.51 23.81
N ASP A 168 -5.51 -7.37 24.64
CA ASP A 168 -5.92 -7.04 26.02
C ASP A 168 -4.72 -6.94 26.99
N LYS A 169 -3.54 -7.40 26.58
CA LYS A 169 -2.31 -7.41 27.40
C LYS A 169 -1.41 -6.22 27.15
N VAL A 170 -1.79 -5.34 26.23
CA VAL A 170 -0.94 -4.24 25.77
C VAL A 170 -1.70 -2.92 25.75
N ALA A 171 -0.96 -1.83 25.80
CA ALA A 171 -1.49 -0.49 25.58
C ALA A 171 -0.46 0.37 24.83
N ILE A 172 -0.96 1.38 24.11
CA ILE A 172 -0.13 2.40 23.49
C ILE A 172 0.04 3.55 24.48
N THR A 173 1.29 3.83 24.85
CA THR A 173 1.59 4.70 26.00
C THR A 173 2.42 5.92 25.64
N GLY A 174 3.16 5.88 24.54
CA GLY A 174 3.95 7.01 24.04
C GLY A 174 3.82 7.19 22.54
N ILE A 175 3.73 8.43 22.07
CA ILE A 175 3.84 8.77 20.66
C ILE A 175 4.81 9.93 20.46
N GLY A 176 5.52 9.91 19.33
CA GLY A 176 6.48 10.94 18.99
C GLY A 176 6.63 11.09 17.50
N MET A 177 6.95 12.30 17.08
CA MET A 177 7.14 12.63 15.67
C MET A 177 8.30 13.62 15.55
N SER A 178 9.16 13.41 14.56
CA SER A 178 10.24 14.37 14.24
C SER A 178 9.69 15.62 13.58
N GLN A 179 10.57 16.55 13.18
CA GLN A 179 10.21 17.48 12.12
C GLN A 179 9.83 16.68 10.87
N ILE A 180 8.67 17.00 10.29
CA ILE A 180 8.25 16.53 8.97
C ILE A 180 8.42 17.69 7.98
N GLY A 181 8.97 17.39 6.81
CA GLY A 181 9.15 18.39 5.78
C GLY A 181 9.64 17.79 4.47
N ARG A 182 10.01 18.65 3.52
CA ARG A 182 10.58 18.22 2.24
C ARG A 182 12.01 18.70 2.13
N ARG A 183 12.91 17.79 1.72
CA ARG A 183 14.31 18.11 1.43
C ARG A 183 14.98 18.76 2.65
N LEU A 184 14.73 18.20 3.83
CA LEU A 184 15.29 18.69 5.09
C LEU A 184 16.82 18.56 5.10
N LEU A 185 17.37 17.59 4.37
CA LEU A 185 18.80 17.24 4.33
C LEU A 185 19.40 16.97 5.73
N VAL A 186 18.54 16.68 6.70
CA VAL A 186 18.91 16.17 8.03
C VAL A 186 19.15 14.66 7.91
N PRO A 187 20.21 14.09 8.51
CA PRO A 187 20.44 12.65 8.47
C PRO A 187 19.21 11.86 8.98
N PRO A 188 18.82 10.75 8.32
CA PRO A 188 17.60 10.02 8.66
C PRO A 188 17.62 9.47 10.10
N VAL A 189 18.78 9.03 10.59
CA VAL A 189 18.92 8.57 11.99
C VAL A 189 18.65 9.70 12.99
N SER A 190 18.99 10.95 12.68
CA SER A 190 18.72 12.09 13.56
C SER A 190 17.22 12.38 13.68
N LEU A 191 16.46 12.25 12.58
CA LEU A 191 15.00 12.35 12.61
C LEU A 191 14.40 11.21 13.45
N THR A 192 14.93 10.00 13.28
CA THR A 192 14.52 8.81 14.05
C THR A 192 14.72 9.02 15.54
N VAL A 193 15.92 9.46 15.95
CA VAL A 193 16.25 9.78 17.35
C VAL A 193 15.29 10.82 17.91
N GLN A 194 15.00 11.90 17.16
CA GLN A 194 14.07 12.93 17.61
C GLN A 194 12.66 12.39 17.86
N ALA A 195 12.12 11.57 16.95
CA ALA A 195 10.80 10.96 17.11
C ALA A 195 10.79 10.01 18.32
N CYS A 196 11.81 9.17 18.46
CA CYS A 196 11.95 8.20 19.55
C CYS A 196 12.04 8.86 20.92
N GLN A 197 12.91 9.86 21.08
CA GLN A 197 13.05 10.62 22.32
C GLN A 197 11.75 11.33 22.71
N ARG A 198 10.99 11.84 21.72
CA ARG A 198 9.67 12.43 21.98
C ARG A 198 8.64 11.38 22.43
N ALA A 199 8.64 10.19 21.85
CA ALA A 199 7.75 9.11 22.28
C ALA A 199 8.08 8.61 23.70
N ILE A 200 9.38 8.48 24.01
CA ILE A 200 9.86 8.13 25.36
C ILE A 200 9.42 9.18 26.37
N ALA A 201 9.65 10.46 26.07
CA ALA A 201 9.24 11.56 26.92
C ALA A 201 7.71 11.67 27.05
N ASP A 202 6.95 11.43 25.98
CA ASP A 202 5.49 11.39 26.00
C ASP A 202 4.98 10.28 26.94
N ALA A 203 5.61 9.11 26.94
CA ALA A 203 5.27 8.04 27.89
C ALA A 203 5.70 8.35 29.34
N GLY A 204 6.54 9.35 29.58
CA GLY A 204 7.17 9.59 30.88
C GLY A 204 8.25 8.57 31.25
N LEU A 205 8.80 7.89 30.25
CA LEU A 205 9.86 6.89 30.40
C LEU A 205 11.25 7.52 30.22
N SER A 206 12.27 6.76 30.59
CA SER A 206 13.66 6.99 30.23
C SER A 206 14.10 6.04 29.10
N VAL A 207 15.29 6.27 28.55
CA VAL A 207 15.88 5.37 27.53
C VAL A 207 16.11 3.98 28.12
N ASP A 208 16.49 3.89 29.40
CA ASP A 208 16.80 2.64 30.11
C ASP A 208 15.56 1.75 30.32
N ASP A 209 14.36 2.33 30.25
CA ASP A 209 13.10 1.58 30.35
C ASP A 209 12.73 0.84 29.06
N ILE A 210 13.37 1.16 27.93
CA ILE A 210 13.06 0.58 26.63
C ILE A 210 13.81 -0.74 26.45
N ASP A 211 13.07 -1.84 26.55
CA ASP A 211 13.60 -3.20 26.47
C ASP A 211 13.25 -3.92 25.16
N GLY A 212 12.63 -3.24 24.19
CA GLY A 212 12.48 -3.76 22.83
C GLY A 212 12.40 -2.71 21.73
N LEU A 213 12.77 -3.10 20.51
CA LEU A 213 12.74 -2.22 19.31
C LEU A 213 12.03 -2.86 18.12
N ALA A 214 11.18 -2.10 17.44
CA ALA A 214 10.54 -2.55 16.20
C ALA A 214 10.59 -1.48 15.09
N THR A 215 10.84 -1.87 13.85
CA THR A 215 10.81 -0.94 12.72
C THR A 215 10.41 -1.60 11.40
N TYR A 216 9.95 -0.77 10.46
CA TYR A 216 9.72 -1.14 9.07
C TYR A 216 10.49 -0.17 8.15
N PRO A 217 11.16 -0.63 7.08
CA PRO A 217 11.31 -2.02 6.62
C PRO A 217 12.54 -2.75 7.22
N GLY A 218 13.18 -2.19 8.26
CA GLY A 218 14.43 -2.74 8.81
C GLY A 218 15.69 -2.21 8.14
N ALA A 219 16.81 -2.89 8.35
CA ALA A 219 18.10 -2.53 7.77
C ALA A 219 18.22 -3.06 6.33
N GLY A 220 18.77 -2.25 5.42
CA GLY A 220 19.05 -2.72 4.05
C GLY A 220 19.35 -1.58 3.09
N ALA A 221 20.46 -1.71 2.34
CA ALA A 221 20.86 -0.71 1.35
C ALA A 221 19.82 -0.53 0.22
N ALA A 222 19.06 -1.59 -0.08
CA ALA A 222 18.01 -1.57 -1.10
C ALA A 222 16.86 -0.60 -0.78
N TYR A 223 16.71 -0.18 0.47
CA TYR A 223 15.61 0.71 0.86
C TYR A 223 15.89 2.19 0.57
N GLY A 224 17.12 2.58 0.20
CA GLY A 224 17.44 3.94 -0.22
C GLY A 224 16.90 5.02 0.74
N GLY A 225 16.07 5.93 0.23
CA GLY A 225 15.40 6.97 1.02
C GLY A 225 14.29 6.49 1.96
N PHE A 226 14.08 5.19 2.12
CA PHE A 226 13.02 4.61 2.96
C PHE A 226 13.53 3.98 4.27
N GLY A 227 14.79 4.23 4.66
CA GLY A 227 15.32 3.74 5.92
C GLY A 227 16.45 4.60 6.49
N GLU A 228 16.64 4.46 7.79
CA GLU A 228 17.64 5.12 8.63
C GLU A 228 18.82 4.22 8.99
N GLY A 229 18.76 2.94 8.61
CA GLY A 229 19.72 1.90 8.97
C GLY A 229 19.13 0.79 9.86
N GLY A 230 17.83 0.85 10.19
CA GLY A 230 17.14 -0.18 10.95
C GLY A 230 17.42 -0.14 12.45
N ILE A 231 17.15 -1.28 13.11
CA ILE A 231 17.29 -1.45 14.56
C ILE A 231 18.69 -1.04 15.04
N THR A 232 19.75 -1.53 14.39
CA THR A 232 21.14 -1.31 14.83
C THR A 232 21.54 0.16 14.76
N ALA A 233 20.98 0.94 13.83
CA ALA A 233 21.28 2.35 13.74
C ALA A 233 20.70 3.14 14.92
N LEU A 234 19.48 2.80 15.37
CA LEU A 234 18.88 3.45 16.53
C LEU A 234 19.51 2.97 17.84
N GLU A 235 19.74 1.66 17.96
CA GLU A 235 20.45 1.05 19.09
C GLU A 235 21.77 1.77 19.34
N SER A 236 22.64 1.86 18.34
CA SER A 236 23.95 2.49 18.48
C SER A 236 23.87 4.00 18.72
N ALA A 237 22.81 4.67 18.24
CA ALA A 237 22.63 6.10 18.43
C ALA A 237 22.15 6.48 19.84
N LEU A 238 21.40 5.60 20.50
CA LEU A 238 20.82 5.83 21.83
C LEU A 238 21.46 4.99 22.95
N GLY A 239 22.29 4.00 22.61
CA GLY A 239 22.89 3.07 23.59
C GLY A 239 21.85 2.16 24.23
N LEU A 240 20.85 1.72 23.46
CA LEU A 240 19.76 0.87 23.94
C LEU A 240 20.22 -0.58 24.09
N GLU A 241 19.71 -1.29 25.10
CA GLU A 241 20.02 -2.71 25.32
C GLU A 241 18.74 -3.57 25.23
N PRO A 242 18.10 -3.66 24.04
CA PRO A 242 16.81 -4.33 23.92
C PRO A 242 16.94 -5.84 24.12
N THR A 243 16.04 -6.42 24.91
CA THR A 243 15.86 -7.87 25.08
C THR A 243 15.19 -8.52 23.86
N TRP A 244 14.46 -7.72 23.07
CA TRP A 244 13.79 -8.16 21.84
C TRP A 244 13.90 -7.10 20.74
N TYR A 245 14.08 -7.53 19.49
CA TYR A 245 14.03 -6.62 18.35
C TYR A 245 13.44 -7.23 17.09
N ASN A 246 12.82 -6.40 16.25
CA ASN A 246 12.25 -6.82 14.96
C ASN A 246 12.35 -5.72 13.89
N GLY A 247 12.95 -6.05 12.74
CA GLY A 247 12.94 -5.17 11.57
C GLY A 247 12.85 -5.99 10.29
N GLY A 248 11.89 -5.68 9.42
CA GLY A 248 11.71 -6.39 8.16
C GLY A 248 10.56 -5.88 7.30
N SER A 249 10.59 -6.20 6.01
CA SER A 249 9.58 -5.81 5.03
C SER A 249 8.38 -6.77 4.95
N GLU A 250 8.56 -8.04 5.29
CA GLU A 250 7.48 -9.04 5.28
C GLU A 250 6.71 -9.04 6.60
N THR A 251 6.00 -7.93 6.86
CA THR A 251 5.16 -7.74 8.06
C THR A 251 3.78 -7.22 7.65
N PHE A 252 2.86 -6.97 8.59
CA PHE A 252 1.47 -6.55 8.32
C PHE A 252 1.38 -5.08 7.84
N GLY A 253 2.09 -4.75 6.76
CA GLY A 253 2.35 -3.39 6.32
C GLY A 253 3.28 -2.65 7.26
N PRO A 254 3.44 -1.33 7.07
CA PRO A 254 4.32 -0.52 7.91
C PRO A 254 3.96 -0.54 9.40
N CYS A 255 2.67 -0.67 9.74
CA CYS A 255 2.22 -0.82 11.14
C CYS A 255 2.42 -2.25 11.67
N GLY A 256 2.94 -3.17 10.85
CA GLY A 256 3.33 -4.50 11.28
C GLY A 256 4.38 -4.49 12.39
N SER A 257 5.22 -3.45 12.46
CA SER A 257 6.15 -3.25 13.59
C SER A 257 5.42 -3.12 14.94
N LEU A 258 4.27 -2.44 14.97
CA LEU A 258 3.44 -2.31 16.18
C LEU A 258 2.80 -3.65 16.52
N ILE A 259 2.25 -4.36 15.55
CA ILE A 259 1.60 -5.65 15.78
C ILE A 259 2.62 -6.68 16.29
N SER A 260 3.83 -6.72 15.73
CA SER A 260 4.94 -7.55 16.23
C SER A 260 5.32 -7.18 17.67
N ALA A 261 5.41 -5.88 17.97
CA ALA A 261 5.69 -5.39 19.33
C ALA A 261 4.61 -5.82 20.33
N MET A 262 3.33 -5.73 19.94
CA MET A 262 2.22 -6.19 20.78
C MET A 262 2.34 -7.68 21.12
N LEU A 263 2.72 -8.51 20.15
CA LEU A 263 2.93 -9.94 20.38
C LEU A 263 4.12 -10.21 21.31
N ALA A 264 5.22 -9.45 21.17
CA ALA A 264 6.38 -9.57 22.05
C ALA A 264 6.04 -9.18 23.51
N VAL A 265 5.30 -8.09 23.69
CA VAL A 265 4.83 -7.64 25.02
C VAL A 265 3.84 -8.63 25.62
N ALA A 266 2.82 -9.05 24.84
CA ALA A 266 1.82 -10.01 25.31
C ALA A 266 2.42 -11.38 25.64
N GLY A 267 3.52 -11.76 24.98
CA GLY A 267 4.31 -12.96 25.27
C GLY A 267 5.26 -12.81 26.47
N GLY A 268 5.40 -11.61 27.03
CA GLY A 268 6.27 -11.33 28.18
C GLY A 268 7.76 -11.24 27.85
N LEU A 269 8.13 -11.08 26.57
CA LEU A 269 9.53 -10.92 26.16
C LEU A 269 10.06 -9.50 26.39
N ALA A 270 9.18 -8.50 26.35
CA ALA A 270 9.52 -7.09 26.55
C ALA A 270 8.38 -6.38 27.29
N ARG A 271 8.68 -5.33 28.04
CA ARG A 271 7.72 -4.50 28.77
C ARG A 271 7.37 -3.21 28.03
N HIS A 272 8.34 -2.60 27.37
CA HIS A 272 8.21 -1.35 26.62
C HIS A 272 8.94 -1.45 25.27
N VAL A 273 8.18 -1.65 24.20
CA VAL A 273 8.72 -1.75 22.85
C VAL A 273 8.55 -0.43 22.11
N LEU A 274 9.67 0.18 21.73
CA LEU A 274 9.71 1.39 20.92
C LEU A 274 9.68 1.02 19.43
N CYS A 275 8.55 1.35 18.80
CA CYS A 275 8.30 1.13 17.39
C CYS A 275 8.55 2.42 16.61
N PHE A 276 9.22 2.37 15.45
CA PHE A 276 9.47 3.57 14.65
C PHE A 276 9.42 3.32 13.14
N ARG A 277 9.24 4.41 12.40
CA ARG A 277 9.25 4.44 10.93
C ARG A 277 9.84 5.75 10.44
N THR A 278 10.87 5.66 9.59
CA THR A 278 11.54 6.84 9.03
C THR A 278 11.52 6.84 7.51
N VAL A 279 11.10 7.97 6.95
CA VAL A 279 11.18 8.28 5.53
C VAL A 279 12.15 9.45 5.32
N TRP A 280 12.94 9.38 4.26
CA TRP A 280 13.92 10.39 3.87
C TRP A 280 13.95 10.58 2.36
N GLU A 281 12.80 10.35 1.73
CA GLU A 281 12.68 10.20 0.30
C GLU A 281 12.81 11.54 -0.44
N ALA A 282 12.31 12.63 0.15
CA ALA A 282 12.37 13.94 -0.48
C ALA A 282 13.82 14.42 -0.62
N SER A 283 14.61 14.26 0.45
CA SER A 283 16.05 14.52 0.45
C SER A 283 16.82 13.54 -0.42
N TYR A 284 16.56 12.23 -0.28
CA TYR A 284 17.23 11.20 -1.08
C TYR A 284 17.06 11.43 -2.58
N GLY A 285 15.82 11.64 -3.03
CA GLY A 285 15.54 11.90 -4.44
C GLY A 285 16.14 13.21 -4.95
N ASP A 286 16.33 14.21 -4.09
CA ASP A 286 17.03 15.44 -4.45
C ASP A 286 18.53 15.23 -4.64
N LEU A 287 19.15 14.45 -3.76
CA LEU A 287 20.56 14.10 -3.86
C LEU A 287 20.84 13.22 -5.08
N VAL A 288 19.95 12.28 -5.42
CA VAL A 288 20.03 11.51 -6.67
C VAL A 288 19.97 12.44 -7.89
N ARG A 289 18.99 13.36 -7.95
CA ARG A 289 18.89 14.34 -9.06
C ARG A 289 20.13 15.22 -9.21
N ARG A 290 20.82 15.53 -8.11
CA ARG A 290 22.07 16.32 -8.11
C ARG A 290 23.33 15.48 -8.34
N GLY A 291 23.20 14.17 -8.56
CA GLY A 291 24.34 13.25 -8.72
C GLY A 291 25.19 13.08 -7.47
N ARG A 292 24.64 13.35 -6.28
CA ARG A 292 25.31 13.19 -4.99
C ARG A 292 25.15 11.79 -4.40
N ILE A 293 24.13 11.06 -4.85
CA ILE A 293 23.92 9.64 -4.59
C ILE A 293 23.81 8.97 -5.97
N SER A 294 24.64 7.96 -6.22
CA SER A 294 24.51 7.17 -7.44
C SER A 294 23.39 6.15 -7.28
N GLN A 295 22.55 6.01 -8.30
CA GLN A 295 21.68 4.87 -8.48
C GLN A 295 21.98 4.30 -9.85
N ASP A 296 22.73 3.20 -9.88
CA ASP A 296 22.95 2.50 -11.14
C ASP A 296 21.64 1.80 -11.51
N PRO A 297 21.03 2.12 -12.66
CA PRO A 297 19.84 1.42 -13.09
C PRO A 297 20.18 -0.05 -13.28
N PRO A 298 19.34 -0.97 -12.77
CA PRO A 298 19.62 -2.39 -12.91
C PRO A 298 19.59 -2.75 -14.40
N ARG A 299 20.58 -3.52 -14.85
CA ARG A 299 20.65 -3.99 -16.25
C ARG A 299 19.48 -4.91 -16.61
N LYS A 300 19.01 -5.70 -15.63
CA LYS A 300 17.84 -6.56 -15.75
C LYS A 300 16.82 -6.22 -14.67
N LEU A 301 15.54 -6.29 -15.03
CA LEU A 301 14.42 -5.98 -14.15
C LEU A 301 13.82 -7.28 -13.61
N ASP A 302 13.72 -7.35 -12.29
CA ASP A 302 13.08 -8.44 -11.57
C ASP A 302 11.54 -8.32 -11.61
N GLY A 303 10.88 -9.47 -11.47
CA GLY A 303 9.42 -9.56 -11.41
C GLY A 303 8.72 -9.42 -12.76
N TRP A 304 7.39 -9.43 -12.69
CA TRP A 304 6.50 -9.61 -13.85
C TRP A 304 5.88 -8.32 -14.38
N MET A 305 6.12 -7.22 -13.66
CA MET A 305 5.55 -5.90 -13.96
C MET A 305 6.62 -4.90 -14.45
N LYS A 306 7.78 -4.88 -13.78
CA LYS A 306 8.84 -3.89 -14.04
C LYS A 306 9.34 -3.90 -15.49
N PRO A 307 9.56 -5.05 -16.16
CA PRO A 307 9.94 -5.08 -17.58
C PRO A 307 9.01 -4.27 -18.47
N PHE A 308 7.73 -4.15 -18.11
CA PHE A 308 6.68 -3.40 -18.82
C PHE A 308 6.58 -1.92 -18.44
N GLY A 309 7.51 -1.40 -17.65
CA GLY A 309 7.49 -0.01 -17.17
C GLY A 309 6.55 0.24 -16.00
N ALA A 310 5.94 -0.80 -15.43
CA ALA A 310 5.11 -0.72 -14.23
C ALA A 310 5.98 -0.69 -12.95
N ILE A 311 6.76 0.38 -12.79
CA ILE A 311 7.80 0.52 -11.74
C ILE A 311 7.36 1.33 -10.50
N SER A 312 6.13 1.83 -10.53
CA SER A 312 5.50 2.59 -9.45
C SER A 312 4.17 1.95 -9.09
N ALA A 313 3.86 1.90 -7.79
CA ALA A 313 2.57 1.45 -7.27
C ALA A 313 1.38 2.19 -7.91
N ALA A 314 1.61 3.45 -8.31
CA ALA A 314 0.63 4.27 -9.02
C ALA A 314 0.09 3.57 -10.28
N HIS A 315 0.91 2.84 -11.03
CA HIS A 315 0.46 2.21 -12.28
C HIS A 315 -0.59 1.12 -12.03
N THR A 316 -0.41 0.34 -10.97
CA THR A 316 -1.36 -0.75 -10.65
C THR A 316 -2.62 -0.21 -10.01
N LEU A 317 -2.48 0.75 -9.09
CA LEU A 317 -3.63 1.38 -8.42
C LEU A 317 -4.46 2.22 -9.39
N ALA A 318 -3.84 2.86 -10.38
CA ALA A 318 -4.55 3.59 -11.43
C ALA A 318 -5.41 2.65 -12.30
N GLN A 319 -4.92 1.44 -12.59
CA GLN A 319 -5.71 0.42 -13.28
C GLN A 319 -6.88 -0.09 -12.44
N ASN A 320 -6.69 -0.26 -11.12
CA ASN A 320 -7.79 -0.57 -10.20
C ASN A 320 -8.84 0.56 -10.18
N ALA A 321 -8.41 1.82 -10.09
CA ALA A 321 -9.29 2.97 -10.15
C ALA A 321 -10.08 3.03 -11.46
N GLN A 322 -9.42 2.83 -12.60
CA GLN A 322 -10.07 2.79 -13.91
C GLN A 322 -11.16 1.71 -13.98
N ARG A 323 -10.87 0.50 -13.46
CA ARG A 323 -11.88 -0.57 -13.39
C ARG A 323 -13.03 -0.24 -12.45
N HIS A 324 -12.74 0.41 -11.32
CA HIS A 324 -13.77 0.87 -10.40
C HIS A 324 -14.67 1.92 -11.06
N PHE A 325 -14.09 2.84 -11.85
CA PHE A 325 -14.84 3.84 -12.61
C PHE A 325 -15.75 3.16 -13.62
N HIS A 326 -15.21 2.22 -14.40
CA HIS A 326 -15.95 1.46 -15.40
C HIS A 326 -17.09 0.64 -14.79
N ARG A 327 -16.86 -0.01 -13.65
CA ARG A 327 -17.83 -0.94 -13.04
C ARG A 327 -18.89 -0.25 -12.19
N TYR A 328 -18.52 0.78 -11.45
CA TYR A 328 -19.36 1.38 -10.40
C TYR A 328 -19.68 2.85 -10.64
N GLY A 329 -19.12 3.48 -11.68
CA GLY A 329 -19.41 4.87 -12.02
C GLY A 329 -18.81 5.90 -11.06
N THR A 330 -17.82 5.51 -10.25
CA THR A 330 -16.96 6.50 -9.57
C THR A 330 -16.14 7.26 -10.61
N THR A 331 -15.66 8.44 -10.25
CA THR A 331 -14.95 9.33 -11.17
C THR A 331 -13.71 9.95 -10.53
N ARG A 332 -12.98 10.76 -11.31
CA ARG A 332 -11.89 11.58 -10.76
C ARG A 332 -12.41 12.52 -9.67
N GLU A 333 -13.60 13.08 -9.82
CA GLU A 333 -14.24 13.90 -8.78
C GLU A 333 -14.44 13.13 -7.48
N THR A 334 -14.84 11.85 -7.55
CA THR A 334 -14.94 10.98 -6.36
C THR A 334 -13.63 10.88 -5.61
N LEU A 335 -12.52 10.67 -6.33
CA LEU A 335 -11.17 10.66 -5.74
C LEU A 335 -10.75 12.04 -5.22
N GLY A 336 -11.12 13.11 -5.93
CA GLY A 336 -10.84 14.48 -5.55
C GLY A 336 -11.44 14.89 -4.22
N TRP A 337 -12.64 14.40 -3.86
CA TRP A 337 -13.25 14.68 -2.56
C TRP A 337 -12.36 14.23 -1.38
N ILE A 338 -11.68 13.10 -1.53
CA ILE A 338 -10.72 12.61 -0.52
C ILE A 338 -9.53 13.57 -0.41
N ALA A 339 -8.93 13.96 -1.54
CA ALA A 339 -7.77 14.87 -1.56
C ALA A 339 -8.11 16.27 -0.98
N LEU A 340 -9.31 16.79 -1.31
CA LEU A 340 -9.80 18.07 -0.81
C LEU A 340 -10.05 18.04 0.70
N ASN A 341 -10.74 17.01 1.20
CA ASN A 341 -10.97 16.83 2.63
C ASN A 341 -9.65 16.78 3.41
N GLN A 342 -8.71 15.99 2.92
CA GLN A 342 -7.38 15.88 3.50
C GLN A 342 -6.62 17.21 3.50
N ARG A 343 -6.69 18.00 2.42
CA ARG A 343 -6.08 19.34 2.40
C ARG A 343 -6.73 20.27 3.43
N ALA A 344 -8.06 20.23 3.57
CA ALA A 344 -8.79 21.03 4.55
C ALA A 344 -8.39 20.68 6.00
N ASN A 345 -8.20 19.39 6.30
CA ASN A 345 -7.70 18.93 7.59
C ASN A 345 -6.24 19.33 7.83
N ALA A 346 -5.38 19.21 6.81
CA ALA A 346 -3.98 19.60 6.88
C ALA A 346 -3.80 21.10 7.16
N ALA A 347 -4.69 21.96 6.68
CA ALA A 347 -4.63 23.41 6.94
C ALA A 347 -4.65 23.76 8.44
N LEU A 348 -5.26 22.92 9.27
CA LEU A 348 -5.31 23.07 10.73
C LEU A 348 -4.14 22.38 11.46
N ASN A 349 -3.34 21.60 10.74
CA ASN A 349 -2.22 20.88 11.30
C ASN A 349 -0.90 21.60 10.98
N PRO A 350 -0.24 22.26 11.96
CA PRO A 350 0.99 23.00 11.71
C PRO A 350 2.17 22.10 11.29
N THR A 351 2.06 20.78 11.47
CA THR A 351 3.10 19.82 11.05
C THR A 351 2.93 19.33 9.62
N ALA A 352 1.82 19.65 8.94
CA ALA A 352 1.56 19.20 7.58
C ALA A 352 2.43 19.93 6.55
N VAL A 353 2.96 19.17 5.58
CA VAL A 353 3.80 19.70 4.50
C VAL A 353 3.02 20.66 3.61
N TYR A 354 1.78 20.34 3.28
CA TYR A 354 0.96 21.14 2.37
C TYR A 354 -0.35 21.56 3.04
N ARG A 355 -0.56 22.87 3.11
CA ARG A 355 -1.68 23.48 3.86
C ARG A 355 -2.48 24.48 3.04
N ASP A 356 -1.97 24.90 1.88
CA ASP A 356 -2.66 25.86 1.02
C ASP A 356 -3.95 25.23 0.44
N PRO A 357 -5.07 25.97 0.39
CA PRO A 357 -6.34 25.44 -0.11
C PRO A 357 -6.22 24.75 -1.48
N LEU A 358 -6.96 23.66 -1.66
CA LEU A 358 -7.06 22.91 -2.91
C LEU A 358 -8.52 22.89 -3.34
N THR A 359 -8.83 23.39 -4.54
CA THR A 359 -10.17 23.31 -5.13
C THR A 359 -10.31 22.08 -6.02
N MET A 360 -11.55 21.72 -6.39
CA MET A 360 -11.78 20.62 -7.33
C MET A 360 -11.19 20.95 -8.71
N ASP A 361 -11.26 22.21 -9.12
CA ASP A 361 -10.66 22.67 -10.39
C ASP A 361 -9.13 22.52 -10.36
N ASP A 362 -8.48 22.88 -9.25
CA ASP A 362 -7.04 22.65 -9.06
C ASP A 362 -6.69 21.16 -9.14
N TYR A 363 -7.53 20.31 -8.53
CA TYR A 363 -7.36 18.86 -8.54
C TYR A 363 -7.50 18.26 -9.94
N LEU A 364 -8.58 18.59 -10.66
CA LEU A 364 -8.88 18.01 -11.97
C LEU A 364 -7.89 18.49 -13.03
N ASN A 365 -7.41 19.74 -12.95
CA ASN A 365 -6.42 20.33 -13.85
C ASN A 365 -4.96 20.04 -13.46
N ALA A 366 -4.72 19.32 -12.36
CA ALA A 366 -3.38 18.96 -11.94
C ALA A 366 -2.66 18.13 -13.01
N ARG A 367 -1.34 18.33 -13.12
CA ARG A 367 -0.51 17.60 -14.09
C ARG A 367 -0.73 16.08 -13.96
N PRO A 368 -0.89 15.34 -15.07
CA PRO A 368 -1.03 13.89 -15.02
C PRO A 368 0.26 13.22 -14.54
N ILE A 369 0.09 12.12 -13.80
CA ILE A 369 1.17 11.24 -13.36
C ILE A 369 1.05 9.90 -14.10
N THR A 370 -0.07 9.21 -13.90
CA THR A 370 -0.45 8.00 -14.62
C THR A 370 -1.97 7.90 -14.61
N THR A 371 -2.64 7.86 -15.77
CA THR A 371 -4.11 8.05 -15.82
C THR A 371 -4.85 6.93 -15.07
N PRO A 372 -5.87 7.24 -14.23
CA PRO A 372 -6.55 8.53 -14.08
C PRO A 372 -5.92 9.48 -13.04
N PHE A 373 -4.81 9.11 -12.40
CA PHE A 373 -4.19 9.88 -11.34
C PHE A 373 -3.43 11.13 -11.85
N GLY A 374 -3.80 12.26 -11.26
CA GLY A 374 -3.06 13.51 -11.28
C GLY A 374 -2.07 13.63 -10.12
N LEU A 375 -1.41 14.78 -10.01
CA LEU A 375 -0.45 15.05 -8.94
C LEU A 375 -1.04 14.89 -7.54
N TYR A 376 -2.27 15.38 -7.33
CA TYR A 376 -2.92 15.40 -6.03
C TYR A 376 -3.63 14.09 -5.66
N ASP A 377 -3.58 13.09 -6.56
CA ASP A 377 -3.90 11.71 -6.23
C ASP A 377 -2.74 10.98 -5.56
N CYS A 378 -1.53 11.55 -5.60
CA CYS A 378 -0.33 10.93 -5.08
C CYS A 378 0.05 11.58 -3.75
N ASP A 379 0.52 10.77 -2.81
CA ASP A 379 1.08 11.25 -1.55
C ASP A 379 2.23 12.25 -1.72
N VAL A 380 2.58 12.90 -0.62
CA VAL A 380 3.66 13.89 -0.59
C VAL A 380 4.96 13.22 -0.13
N PRO A 381 5.97 13.03 -1.00
CA PRO A 381 7.29 12.59 -0.57
C PRO A 381 7.84 13.56 0.46
N CYS A 382 8.18 13.05 1.64
CA CYS A 382 8.69 13.83 2.75
C CYS A 382 9.90 13.17 3.42
N ASP A 383 10.53 13.94 4.29
CA ASP A 383 11.50 13.48 5.27
C ASP A 383 10.86 13.61 6.65
N GLY A 384 10.96 12.57 7.47
CA GLY A 384 10.38 12.54 8.81
C GLY A 384 10.37 11.15 9.41
N ALA A 385 10.19 11.10 10.73
CA ALA A 385 10.05 9.88 11.51
C ALA A 385 8.87 9.98 12.47
N VAL A 386 8.21 8.86 12.69
CA VAL A 386 7.15 8.69 13.69
C VAL A 386 7.53 7.49 14.56
N ALA A 387 7.32 7.62 15.87
CA ALA A 387 7.59 6.59 16.86
C ALA A 387 6.38 6.40 17.79
N VAL A 388 6.16 5.15 18.21
CA VAL A 388 5.06 4.71 19.08
C VAL A 388 5.60 3.70 20.08
N ILE A 389 5.23 3.82 21.35
CA ILE A 389 5.60 2.87 22.40
C ILE A 389 4.41 1.96 22.70
N VAL A 390 4.64 0.66 22.55
CA VAL A 390 3.73 -0.41 23.00
C VAL A 390 4.24 -0.90 24.35
N SER A 391 3.38 -0.83 25.36
CA SER A 391 3.73 -1.24 26.73
C SER A 391 2.83 -2.36 27.23
N ALA A 392 3.32 -3.10 28.23
CA ALA A 392 2.49 -4.01 29.02
C ALA A 392 1.33 -3.24 29.67
N VAL A 393 0.14 -3.82 29.62
CA VAL A 393 -1.09 -3.15 30.10
C VAL A 393 -1.04 -2.79 31.58
N ASP A 394 -0.32 -3.57 32.39
CA ASP A 394 -0.15 -3.34 33.82
C ASP A 394 0.77 -2.14 34.13
N ALA A 395 1.71 -1.82 33.24
CA ALA A 395 2.57 -0.64 33.33
C ALA A 395 1.83 0.64 32.91
N ALA A 396 0.91 0.51 31.96
CA ALA A 396 0.36 1.63 31.21
C ALA A 396 -0.39 2.65 32.06
N ARG A 397 -0.99 2.24 33.18
CA ARG A 397 -1.77 3.12 34.07
C ARG A 397 -0.90 4.07 34.90
N ASP A 398 0.36 3.74 35.10
CA ASP A 398 1.30 4.53 35.91
C ASP A 398 2.15 5.49 35.05
N LEU A 399 1.95 5.49 33.73
CA LEU A 399 2.66 6.32 32.78
C LEU A 399 2.03 7.71 32.60
N ALA A 400 2.78 8.64 32.00
CA ALA A 400 2.45 10.06 32.04
C ALA A 400 1.18 10.44 31.27
N GLN A 401 0.80 9.68 30.24
CA GLN A 401 -0.33 9.98 29.37
C GLN A 401 -1.43 8.94 29.50
N PRO A 402 -2.70 9.32 29.27
CA PRO A 402 -3.79 8.35 29.15
C PRO A 402 -3.44 7.26 28.12
N PRO A 403 -3.50 5.97 28.50
CA PRO A 403 -3.21 4.89 27.58
C PRO A 403 -4.31 4.79 26.53
N VAL A 404 -3.90 4.43 25.30
CA VAL A 404 -4.83 4.03 24.25
C VAL A 404 -4.75 2.52 24.09
N PHE A 405 -5.88 1.84 24.17
CA PHE A 405 -5.93 0.38 24.04
C PHE A 405 -6.12 -0.03 22.59
N VAL A 406 -5.72 -1.26 22.28
CA VAL A 406 -6.01 -1.89 21.00
C VAL A 406 -7.20 -2.81 21.17
N GLU A 407 -8.27 -2.59 20.40
CA GLU A 407 -9.46 -3.43 20.44
C GLU A 407 -9.29 -4.67 19.57
N ALA A 408 -8.74 -4.51 18.37
CA ALA A 408 -8.49 -5.60 17.43
C ALA A 408 -7.42 -5.22 16.40
N VAL A 409 -6.80 -6.24 15.79
CA VAL A 409 -5.94 -6.08 14.61
C VAL A 409 -6.40 -6.96 13.45
N GLY A 410 -6.20 -6.49 12.22
CA GLY A 410 -6.54 -7.18 10.99
C GLY A 410 -5.28 -7.50 10.17
N THR A 411 -5.00 -8.80 10.01
CA THR A 411 -3.73 -9.29 9.45
C THR A 411 -3.85 -10.46 8.46
N GLN A 412 -5.04 -11.02 8.24
CA GLN A 412 -5.18 -12.24 7.45
C GLN A 412 -5.04 -11.97 5.94
N ILE A 413 -4.16 -12.72 5.28
CA ILE A 413 -4.04 -12.71 3.82
C ILE A 413 -5.13 -13.61 3.23
N LEU A 414 -6.10 -13.02 2.52
CA LEU A 414 -7.10 -13.74 1.73
C LEU A 414 -6.98 -13.50 0.22
N GLU A 415 -6.21 -12.50 -0.14
CA GLU A 415 -5.96 -12.04 -1.49
C GLU A 415 -4.54 -12.43 -1.91
N ARG A 416 -4.25 -12.52 -3.21
CA ARG A 416 -2.89 -12.80 -3.67
C ARG A 416 -1.96 -11.64 -3.31
N LEU A 417 -0.71 -11.98 -3.01
CA LEU A 417 0.34 -10.99 -2.78
C LEU A 417 0.86 -10.39 -4.10
N GLU A 418 0.73 -11.12 -5.22
CA GLU A 418 1.05 -10.57 -6.54
C GLU A 418 -0.08 -9.62 -6.99
N TRP A 419 0.25 -8.33 -7.18
CA TRP A 419 -0.77 -7.30 -7.37
C TRP A 419 -1.53 -7.40 -8.68
N ASP A 420 -0.85 -7.80 -9.75
CA ASP A 420 -1.47 -7.99 -11.05
C ASP A 420 -2.32 -9.27 -11.13
N GLN A 421 -2.25 -10.11 -10.09
CA GLN A 421 -3.04 -11.32 -9.97
C GLN A 421 -4.17 -11.24 -8.93
N SER A 422 -4.13 -10.27 -8.01
CA SER A 422 -5.01 -10.27 -6.84
C SER A 422 -6.46 -9.88 -7.16
N THR A 423 -6.73 -8.58 -7.33
CA THR A 423 -8.08 -8.02 -7.38
C THR A 423 -8.23 -7.07 -8.56
N LEU A 424 -9.48 -6.80 -8.91
CA LEU A 424 -9.86 -5.89 -10.01
C LEU A 424 -10.75 -4.74 -9.52
N THR A 425 -11.30 -4.82 -8.31
CA THR A 425 -12.35 -3.91 -7.84
C THR A 425 -11.93 -3.04 -6.65
N HIS A 426 -10.76 -3.30 -6.07
CA HIS A 426 -10.19 -2.57 -4.93
C HIS A 426 -8.67 -2.64 -5.04
N GLU A 427 -7.97 -1.95 -4.14
CA GLU A 427 -6.56 -2.22 -3.86
C GLU A 427 -6.37 -3.65 -3.30
N PRO A 428 -5.31 -4.38 -3.69
CA PRO A 428 -4.98 -5.67 -3.07
C PRO A 428 -4.76 -5.58 -1.55
N GLN A 429 -5.13 -6.63 -0.82
CA GLN A 429 -4.87 -6.77 0.62
C GLN A 429 -5.68 -5.76 1.47
N VAL A 430 -6.98 -5.61 1.20
CA VAL A 430 -7.85 -4.83 2.11
C VAL A 430 -8.95 -5.69 2.72
N LEU A 431 -9.42 -6.71 1.99
CA LEU A 431 -10.58 -7.51 2.42
C LEU A 431 -10.23 -8.50 3.52
N GLY A 432 -9.07 -9.16 3.40
CA GLY A 432 -8.64 -10.14 4.39
C GLY A 432 -8.35 -9.51 5.76
N GLN A 433 -7.65 -8.39 5.75
CA GLN A 433 -7.29 -7.60 6.90
C GLN A 433 -8.55 -7.03 7.57
N SER A 434 -9.44 -6.41 6.80
CA SER A 434 -10.69 -5.84 7.32
C SER A 434 -11.60 -6.91 7.92
N ALA A 435 -11.81 -8.02 7.21
CA ALA A 435 -12.66 -9.09 7.70
C ALA A 435 -12.06 -9.81 8.93
N HIS A 436 -10.72 -9.95 9.00
CA HIS A 436 -10.04 -10.46 10.19
C HIS A 436 -10.23 -9.52 11.38
N LEU A 437 -10.05 -8.21 11.20
CA LEU A 437 -10.29 -7.21 12.27
C LEU A 437 -11.68 -7.37 12.89
N TRP A 438 -12.73 -7.37 12.06
CA TRP A 438 -14.11 -7.45 12.53
C TRP A 438 -14.48 -8.79 13.16
N SER A 439 -13.76 -9.88 12.83
CA SER A 439 -13.94 -11.19 13.49
C SER A 439 -13.45 -11.23 14.93
N ARG A 440 -12.65 -10.25 15.36
CA ARG A 440 -11.98 -10.20 16.66
C ARG A 440 -12.62 -9.23 17.66
N THR A 441 -13.68 -8.54 17.28
CA THR A 441 -14.37 -7.57 18.13
C THR A 441 -15.88 -7.63 17.95
N ALA A 442 -16.61 -7.16 18.96
CA ALA A 442 -18.04 -6.92 18.89
C ALA A 442 -18.37 -5.57 18.20
N LEU A 443 -17.41 -4.63 18.13
CA LEU A 443 -17.59 -3.35 17.46
C LEU A 443 -17.78 -3.51 15.95
N ARG A 444 -18.48 -2.57 15.35
CA ARG A 444 -18.85 -2.54 13.93
C ARG A 444 -18.49 -1.20 13.32
N PRO A 445 -18.55 -1.05 11.98
CA PRO A 445 -18.17 0.20 11.32
C PRO A 445 -18.89 1.44 11.86
N ALA A 446 -20.14 1.29 12.32
CA ALA A 446 -20.93 2.37 12.92
C ALA A 446 -20.44 2.81 14.31
N ASP A 447 -19.59 2.02 14.98
CA ASP A 447 -19.00 2.36 16.29
C ASP A 447 -17.69 3.16 16.16
N VAL A 448 -17.20 3.41 14.93
CA VAL A 448 -15.95 4.15 14.69
C VAL A 448 -16.22 5.65 14.66
N ASP A 449 -15.55 6.40 15.53
CA ASP A 449 -15.71 7.86 15.61
C ASP A 449 -14.77 8.64 14.69
N VAL A 450 -13.61 8.05 14.38
CA VAL A 450 -12.60 8.66 13.49
C VAL A 450 -11.85 7.58 12.71
N ALA A 451 -11.66 7.81 11.42
CA ALA A 451 -10.95 6.89 10.53
C ALA A 451 -9.67 7.53 9.99
N GLU A 452 -8.54 6.87 10.21
CA GLU A 452 -7.22 7.27 9.72
C GLU A 452 -6.75 6.21 8.71
N LEU A 453 -7.23 6.33 7.47
CA LEU A 453 -7.09 5.32 6.42
C LEU A 453 -5.93 5.62 5.48
N TYR A 454 -5.20 4.56 5.12
CA TYR A 454 -4.06 4.63 4.22
C TYR A 454 -4.44 5.20 2.85
N ASP A 455 -3.64 6.17 2.43
CA ASP A 455 -3.95 7.10 1.35
C ASP A 455 -2.66 7.50 0.60
N GLY A 456 -1.76 6.54 0.39
CA GLY A 456 -0.61 6.72 -0.52
C GLY A 456 -1.06 7.22 -1.89
N PHE A 457 -2.24 6.77 -2.30
CA PHE A 457 -3.05 7.34 -3.35
C PHE A 457 -4.51 7.47 -2.90
N THR A 458 -5.25 8.41 -3.49
CA THR A 458 -6.70 8.61 -3.22
C THR A 458 -7.51 7.31 -3.32
N PHE A 459 -7.18 6.44 -4.29
CA PHE A 459 -7.85 5.15 -4.46
C PHE A 459 -7.56 4.12 -3.35
N ASN A 460 -6.41 4.21 -2.66
CA ASN A 460 -6.15 3.37 -1.49
C ASN A 460 -7.17 3.68 -0.39
N CYS A 461 -7.37 4.97 -0.13
CA CYS A 461 -8.29 5.44 0.90
C CYS A 461 -9.74 5.03 0.58
N LEU A 462 -10.15 5.17 -0.68
CA LEU A 462 -11.44 4.67 -1.17
C LEU A 462 -11.58 3.16 -0.96
N SER A 463 -10.56 2.38 -1.31
CA SER A 463 -10.58 0.92 -1.13
C SER A 463 -10.67 0.51 0.35
N TRP A 464 -10.02 1.23 1.25
CA TRP A 464 -10.15 1.00 2.70
C TRP A 464 -11.54 1.37 3.24
N LEU A 465 -12.17 2.45 2.75
CA LEU A 465 -13.54 2.81 3.13
C LEU A 465 -14.52 1.67 2.84
N GLU A 466 -14.44 1.12 1.63
CA GLU A 466 -15.29 0.01 1.20
C GLU A 466 -14.89 -1.30 1.88
N GLY A 467 -13.58 -1.61 1.96
CA GLY A 467 -13.06 -2.84 2.55
C GLY A 467 -13.39 -2.99 4.03
N LEU A 468 -13.38 -1.90 4.79
CA LEU A 468 -13.78 -1.89 6.20
C LEU A 468 -15.31 -1.88 6.39
N GLY A 469 -16.08 -1.71 5.32
CA GLY A 469 -17.54 -1.78 5.37
C GLY A 469 -18.22 -0.51 5.89
N PHE A 470 -17.57 0.66 5.78
CA PHE A 470 -18.24 1.94 6.01
C PHE A 470 -19.31 2.22 4.93
N CYS A 471 -19.11 1.65 3.74
CA CYS A 471 -20.08 1.52 2.67
C CYS A 471 -19.85 0.19 1.94
N GLY A 472 -20.79 -0.24 1.07
CA GLY A 472 -20.58 -1.40 0.23
C GLY A 472 -19.51 -1.18 -0.84
N ILE A 473 -18.94 -2.27 -1.36
CA ILE A 473 -18.01 -2.20 -2.49
C ILE A 473 -18.70 -1.55 -3.69
N GLY A 474 -18.11 -0.49 -4.25
CA GLY A 474 -18.69 0.29 -5.34
C GLY A 474 -19.65 1.40 -4.91
N GLU A 475 -19.99 1.51 -3.62
CA GLU A 475 -20.93 2.52 -3.10
C GLU A 475 -20.24 3.79 -2.59
N SER A 476 -18.91 3.87 -2.70
CA SER A 476 -18.13 4.97 -2.12
C SER A 476 -18.49 6.34 -2.67
N LYS A 477 -18.85 6.47 -3.96
CA LYS A 477 -19.31 7.76 -4.51
C LYS A 477 -20.53 8.33 -3.79
N ASP A 478 -21.53 7.48 -3.53
CA ASP A 478 -22.76 7.93 -2.88
C ASP A 478 -22.55 8.10 -1.38
N PHE A 479 -21.74 7.24 -0.76
CA PHE A 479 -21.35 7.40 0.65
C PHE A 479 -20.58 8.69 0.91
N LEU A 480 -19.66 9.09 0.03
CA LEU A 480 -18.85 10.29 0.24
C LEU A 480 -19.68 11.58 0.20
N ASP A 481 -20.83 11.60 -0.49
CA ASP A 481 -21.77 12.73 -0.60
C ASP A 481 -21.05 14.08 -0.89
N GLY A 482 -20.30 14.15 -1.99
CA GLY A 482 -19.55 15.36 -2.32
C GLY A 482 -18.37 15.66 -1.39
N GLY A 483 -17.96 14.69 -0.57
CA GLY A 483 -16.95 14.85 0.49
C GLY A 483 -17.53 15.27 1.85
N LYS A 484 -18.84 15.52 1.96
CA LYS A 484 -19.47 15.97 3.19
C LYS A 484 -19.40 14.92 4.30
N ASN A 485 -19.63 13.64 3.97
CA ASN A 485 -19.69 12.59 4.99
C ASN A 485 -18.31 12.26 5.59
N ILE A 486 -17.23 12.60 4.90
CA ILE A 486 -15.84 12.39 5.37
C ILE A 486 -15.20 13.64 5.98
N ALA A 487 -15.93 14.77 5.97
CA ALA A 487 -15.50 15.99 6.63
C ALA A 487 -15.32 15.75 8.15
N ARG A 488 -14.56 16.62 8.81
CA ARG A 488 -14.27 16.49 10.25
C ARG A 488 -15.52 16.53 11.14
N ASP A 489 -16.58 17.19 10.68
CA ASP A 489 -17.92 17.25 11.28
C ASP A 489 -18.95 16.39 10.53
N GLY A 490 -18.48 15.54 9.61
CA GLY A 490 -19.28 14.58 8.86
C GLY A 490 -19.61 13.32 9.65
N VAL A 491 -20.16 12.33 8.94
CA VAL A 491 -20.57 11.04 9.52
C VAL A 491 -19.36 10.19 9.93
N LEU A 492 -18.27 10.27 9.17
CA LEU A 492 -17.03 9.54 9.43
C LEU A 492 -15.84 10.50 9.21
N PRO A 493 -15.43 11.25 10.23
CA PRO A 493 -14.24 12.10 10.17
C PRO A 493 -13.02 11.30 9.66
N LEU A 494 -12.49 11.70 8.51
CA LEU A 494 -11.45 10.96 7.79
C LEU A 494 -10.14 11.73 7.73
N ASN A 495 -9.04 11.05 8.09
CA ASN A 495 -7.66 11.51 7.98
C ASN A 495 -7.48 12.92 8.57
N THR A 496 -7.80 13.07 9.86
CA THR A 496 -7.97 14.37 10.53
C THR A 496 -6.69 15.19 10.66
N HIS A 497 -5.52 14.54 10.55
CA HIS A 497 -4.21 15.20 10.44
C HIS A 497 -3.86 15.69 9.03
N GLY A 498 -4.67 15.33 8.03
CA GLY A 498 -4.49 15.67 6.62
C GLY A 498 -4.02 14.52 5.73
N GLY A 499 -3.78 13.32 6.28
CA GLY A 499 -3.43 12.15 5.48
C GLY A 499 -2.07 12.26 4.77
N GLN A 500 -1.64 11.22 4.09
CA GLN A 500 -0.36 11.22 3.36
C GLN A 500 -0.40 12.12 2.11
N LEU A 501 -1.59 12.46 1.59
CA LEU A 501 -1.76 13.41 0.47
C LEU A 501 -1.44 14.86 0.86
N SER A 502 -1.33 15.16 2.17
CA SER A 502 -1.11 16.53 2.66
C SER A 502 -0.14 16.67 3.82
N HIS A 503 -0.24 15.80 4.82
CA HIS A 503 0.63 15.82 5.99
C HIS A 503 2.06 15.44 5.62
N GLY A 504 2.22 14.43 4.77
CA GLY A 504 3.49 13.85 4.37
C GLY A 504 3.42 12.33 4.42
N ARG A 505 4.06 11.65 3.46
CA ARG A 505 4.05 10.19 3.40
C ARG A 505 4.90 9.55 4.49
N THR A 506 4.29 9.26 5.64
CA THR A 506 4.93 8.55 6.76
C THR A 506 4.64 7.04 6.77
N HIS A 507 4.21 6.47 5.64
CA HIS A 507 3.86 5.05 5.49
C HIS A 507 2.81 4.61 6.52
N GLY A 508 1.80 5.44 6.76
CA GLY A 508 0.69 5.14 7.68
C GLY A 508 1.00 5.25 9.17
N MET A 509 2.26 5.46 9.58
CA MET A 509 2.55 5.70 11.00
C MET A 509 2.04 7.06 11.49
N GLY A 510 1.92 8.05 10.60
CA GLY A 510 1.22 9.31 10.90
C GLY A 510 -0.28 9.12 11.17
N LEU A 511 -0.92 8.15 10.50
CA LEU A 511 -2.33 7.77 10.73
C LEU A 511 -2.50 7.20 12.14
N VAL A 512 -1.60 6.30 12.55
CA VAL A 512 -1.57 5.75 13.92
C VAL A 512 -1.36 6.86 14.95
N HIS A 513 -0.37 7.72 14.73
CA HIS A 513 -0.11 8.86 15.62
C HIS A 513 -1.35 9.74 15.77
N GLU A 514 -2.04 10.06 14.69
CA GLU A 514 -3.26 10.88 14.74
C GLU A 514 -4.41 10.17 15.44
N ALA A 515 -4.64 8.88 15.16
CA ALA A 515 -5.67 8.09 15.84
C ALA A 515 -5.48 8.14 17.37
N ILE A 516 -4.26 7.94 17.85
CA ILE A 516 -3.92 8.03 19.28
C ILE A 516 -4.11 9.46 19.81
N THR A 517 -3.72 10.46 19.02
CA THR A 517 -3.88 11.89 19.39
C THR A 517 -5.35 12.27 19.55
N GLN A 518 -6.21 11.82 18.63
CA GLN A 518 -7.66 12.04 18.67
C GLN A 518 -8.30 11.36 19.88
N LEU A 519 -7.95 10.10 20.15
CA LEU A 519 -8.46 9.34 21.31
C LEU A 519 -8.01 9.91 22.66
N ARG A 520 -6.87 10.61 22.70
CA ARG A 520 -6.40 11.34 23.89
C ARG A 520 -7.05 12.72 24.05
N GLY A 521 -7.84 13.19 23.09
CA GLY A 521 -8.39 14.55 23.12
C GLY A 521 -7.34 15.65 22.89
N ALA A 522 -6.20 15.30 22.29
CA ALA A 522 -5.02 16.16 22.19
C ALA A 522 -4.80 16.76 20.78
N ALA A 523 -5.78 16.64 19.87
CA ALA A 523 -5.62 17.05 18.48
C ALA A 523 -5.85 18.55 18.24
N GLY A 524 -6.13 19.35 19.27
CA GLY A 524 -6.26 20.80 19.16
C GLY A 524 -7.38 21.21 18.17
N PRO A 525 -7.15 22.13 17.22
CA PRO A 525 -8.20 22.62 16.31
C PRO A 525 -8.83 21.56 15.38
N ARG A 526 -8.17 20.42 15.20
CA ARG A 526 -8.63 19.29 14.37
C ARG A 526 -9.28 18.16 15.20
N GLN A 527 -9.51 18.37 16.49
CA GLN A 527 -10.12 17.39 17.38
C GLN A 527 -11.55 17.05 16.96
N VAL A 528 -11.82 15.74 16.82
CA VAL A 528 -13.17 15.18 16.71
C VAL A 528 -13.76 15.09 18.11
N SER A 529 -14.95 15.65 18.29
CA SER A 529 -15.59 15.74 19.61
C SER A 529 -15.98 14.36 20.12
N GLY A 530 -15.48 13.98 21.30
CA GLY A 530 -15.89 12.76 21.98
C GLY A 530 -15.43 11.45 21.33
N ALA A 531 -14.38 11.48 20.49
CA ALA A 531 -13.85 10.28 19.85
C ALA A 531 -13.38 9.25 20.90
N ARG A 532 -13.90 8.02 20.80
CA ARG A 532 -13.59 6.89 21.69
C ARG A 532 -13.08 5.67 20.93
N VAL A 533 -13.40 5.55 19.65
CA VAL A 533 -12.96 4.46 18.78
C VAL A 533 -12.35 5.04 17.51
N ALA A 534 -11.12 4.62 17.20
CA ALA A 534 -10.41 5.04 16.00
C ALA A 534 -9.91 3.83 15.22
N VAL A 535 -10.06 3.84 13.90
CA VAL A 535 -9.41 2.85 13.03
C VAL A 535 -8.22 3.48 12.33
N ALA A 536 -7.10 2.77 12.27
CA ALA A 536 -5.95 3.15 11.45
C ALA A 536 -5.56 2.02 10.51
N SER A 537 -5.50 2.29 9.22
CA SER A 537 -5.00 1.32 8.23
C SER A 537 -3.61 1.70 7.73
N SER A 538 -2.85 0.69 7.31
CA SER A 538 -1.54 0.87 6.73
C SER A 538 -1.29 -0.10 5.60
N GLY A 539 -0.49 0.35 4.62
CA GLY A 539 -0.15 -0.43 3.44
C GLY A 539 -0.94 0.06 2.24
N GLY A 540 -0.20 0.64 1.30
CA GLY A 540 -0.51 0.79 -0.12
C GLY A 540 0.32 -0.18 -0.95
N LEU A 541 0.80 -1.24 -0.27
CA LEU A 541 1.74 -2.25 -0.73
C LEU A 541 1.39 -3.60 -0.10
N THR A 542 2.21 -4.61 -0.39
CA THR A 542 2.07 -5.93 0.22
C THR A 542 3.16 -6.18 1.26
N PRO A 543 2.79 -6.68 2.47
CA PRO A 543 1.44 -6.81 3.02
C PRO A 543 0.88 -5.48 3.56
N SER A 544 -0.39 -5.48 3.96
CA SER A 544 -1.07 -4.37 4.65
C SER A 544 -1.56 -4.83 6.03
N GLY A 545 -2.06 -3.89 6.84
CA GLY A 545 -2.63 -4.19 8.14
C GLY A 545 -3.54 -3.07 8.64
N VAL A 546 -4.46 -3.39 9.54
CA VAL A 546 -5.39 -2.45 10.15
C VAL A 546 -5.47 -2.67 11.66
N ILE A 547 -5.59 -1.59 12.42
CA ILE A 547 -5.70 -1.60 13.88
C ILE A 547 -6.92 -0.79 14.29
N LEU A 548 -7.72 -1.35 15.19
CA LEU A 548 -8.82 -0.65 15.86
C LEU A 548 -8.37 -0.28 17.26
N PHE A 549 -8.36 1.01 17.57
CA PHE A 549 -7.98 1.57 18.86
C PHE A 549 -9.22 2.02 19.64
N ARG A 550 -9.09 2.02 20.97
CA ARG A 550 -10.11 2.58 21.87
C ARG A 550 -9.47 3.43 22.97
N ALA A 551 -10.14 4.51 23.34
CA ALA A 551 -9.76 5.33 24.48
C ALA A 551 -9.87 4.55 25.81
N ASP A 552 -9.19 5.02 26.85
CA ASP A 552 -9.49 4.60 28.23
C ASP A 552 -10.90 5.09 28.61
N GLY A 553 -11.63 4.26 29.34
CA GLY A 553 -13.09 4.28 29.49
C GLY A 553 -13.72 5.61 29.86
#